data_AF-A0A8H4J2I8-F1
#
_entry.id   AF-A0A8H4J2I8-F1
#
_cell.length_a   1.000
_cell.length_b   1.000
_cell.length_c   1.000
_cell.angle_alpha   90.00
_cell.angle_beta   90.00
_cell.angle_gamma   90.00
#
_symmetry.space_group_name_H-M   'P 1'
#
loop_
_entity.id
_entity.type
_entity.pdbx_description
1 polymer ?
#
loop_
_entity_poly.entity_id
_entity_poly.type
_entity_poly.pdbx_seq_one_letter_code
_entity_poly.pdbx_strand_id
1 'polypeptide(L)'
;MSVEATEIPKLRAFLYSLPATRKFRAFEHHRKVVLPSLLNITEMTCLQTKLMRHDELYKIILSSSQPVADEILKTLDGFFENIIIPCINIIREKKDTYADYASKKVPSWKGWPNQTHKTFCLHMGNWSTKKVGKHDWNKEMLAPLIRDVERGISGWFDAFDTLSTTLLDKLSMSINKLISQLEGAAGPSRDSIQLYFKQLRIGKELLDQTHRRRVDMLHNDLITIFDHITNTEDAAECYFVKVLTTTYQRCVNISGPNASQQRTSTIQRKLKEVAQDPFSKLFFLALEASREVIKTHAEELTREAEATFKHFDQTFFLSFKTDESDKPGSKQLRKMLLDSIPHFGARLDERVDGLTT
;
A
#
# COMPACT_ATOMS: atom_id res chain seq x y z
N MET A 1 -17.90 -15.19 37.43
CA MET A 1 -17.36 -14.13 36.55
C MET A 1 -18.52 -13.50 35.81
N SER A 2 -18.75 -12.19 35.94
CA SER A 2 -19.81 -11.52 35.16
C SER A 2 -19.38 -11.37 33.70
N VAL A 3 -20.34 -11.25 32.79
CA VAL A 3 -20.08 -11.07 31.36
C VAL A 3 -19.30 -9.77 31.11
N GLU A 4 -19.53 -8.72 31.90
CA GLU A 4 -18.78 -7.46 31.82
C GLU A 4 -17.30 -7.61 32.16
N ALA A 5 -16.95 -8.52 33.07
CA ALA A 5 -15.57 -8.78 33.48
C ALA A 5 -14.73 -9.52 32.42
N THR A 6 -15.37 -10.04 31.36
CA THR A 6 -14.69 -10.78 30.28
C THR A 6 -14.19 -9.89 29.14
N GLU A 7 -14.50 -8.58 29.17
CA GLU A 7 -14.26 -7.62 28.08
C GLU A 7 -14.92 -7.95 26.73
N ILE A 8 -15.57 -9.10 26.59
CA ILE A 8 -16.29 -9.54 25.39
C ILE A 8 -17.35 -8.52 24.95
N PRO A 9 -18.12 -7.85 25.83
CA PRO A 9 -19.05 -6.80 25.42
C PRO A 9 -18.35 -5.60 24.76
N LYS A 10 -17.18 -5.19 25.27
CA LYS A 10 -16.38 -4.10 24.68
C LYS A 10 -15.84 -4.47 23.31
N LEU A 11 -15.31 -5.70 23.17
CA LEU A 11 -14.86 -6.22 21.88
C LEU A 11 -16.01 -6.29 20.87
N ARG A 12 -17.18 -6.76 21.29
CA ARG A 12 -18.38 -6.81 20.44
C ARG A 12 -18.82 -5.40 20.02
N ALA A 13 -18.84 -4.44 20.94
CA ALA A 13 -19.16 -3.04 20.63
C ALA A 13 -18.16 -2.45 19.63
N PHE A 14 -16.86 -2.73 19.80
CA PHE A 14 -15.82 -2.33 18.84
C PHE A 14 -16.02 -2.98 17.47
N LEU A 15 -16.28 -4.29 17.41
CA LEU A 15 -16.53 -4.98 16.15
C LEU A 15 -17.78 -4.44 15.43
N TYR A 16 -18.82 -4.05 16.17
CA TYR A 16 -20.00 -3.40 15.58
C TYR A 16 -19.79 -1.94 15.21
N SER A 17 -18.88 -1.22 15.89
CA SER A 17 -18.57 0.15 15.54
C SER A 17 -17.76 0.23 14.24
N LEU A 18 -16.94 -0.76 13.90
CA LEU A 18 -16.12 -0.77 12.67
C LEU A 18 -16.95 -0.58 11.37
N PRO A 19 -18.01 -1.37 11.09
CA PRO A 19 -18.91 -1.11 9.95
C PRO A 19 -19.57 0.26 10.01
N ALA A 20 -19.98 0.72 11.20
CA ALA A 20 -20.60 2.03 11.38
C ALA A 20 -19.63 3.16 11.03
N THR A 21 -18.37 3.08 11.48
CA THR A 21 -17.31 4.05 11.15
C THR A 21 -17.03 4.07 9.66
N ARG A 22 -16.97 2.91 8.99
CA ARG A 22 -16.76 2.84 7.53
C ARG A 22 -17.92 3.50 6.77
N LYS A 23 -19.16 3.19 7.15
CA LYS A 23 -20.36 3.81 6.56
C LYS A 23 -20.40 5.31 6.81
N PHE A 24 -20.04 5.76 8.01
CA PHE A 24 -19.99 7.17 8.35
C PHE A 24 -18.89 7.91 7.57
N ARG A 25 -17.68 7.33 7.43
CA ARG A 25 -16.63 7.89 6.57
C ARG A 25 -17.09 7.99 5.11
N ALA A 26 -17.77 6.96 4.59
CA ALA A 26 -18.33 6.99 3.24
C ALA A 26 -19.40 8.09 3.11
N PHE A 27 -20.27 8.26 4.10
CA PHE A 27 -21.25 9.36 4.14
C PHE A 27 -20.56 10.73 4.16
N GLU A 28 -19.58 10.94 5.03
CA GLU A 28 -18.79 12.18 5.09
C GLU A 28 -18.09 12.47 3.76
N HIS A 29 -17.54 11.45 3.10
CA HIS A 29 -16.95 11.58 1.76
C HIS A 29 -17.99 12.03 0.73
N HIS A 30 -19.18 11.42 0.71
CA HIS A 30 -20.24 11.85 -0.21
C HIS A 30 -20.68 13.29 0.05
N ARG A 31 -20.82 13.66 1.33
CA ARG A 31 -21.26 15.00 1.73
C ARG A 31 -20.22 16.08 1.43
N LYS A 32 -18.93 15.84 1.72
CA LYS A 32 -17.86 16.85 1.62
C LYS A 32 -17.20 16.91 0.25
N VAL A 33 -17.18 15.81 -0.48
CA VAL A 33 -16.42 15.68 -1.74
C VAL A 33 -17.37 15.48 -2.92
N VAL A 34 -18.14 14.39 -2.93
CA VAL A 34 -18.90 13.95 -4.12
C VAL A 34 -20.03 14.92 -4.47
N LEU A 35 -20.89 15.27 -3.52
CA LEU A 35 -22.05 16.13 -3.76
C LEU A 35 -21.63 17.57 -4.07
N PRO A 36 -20.68 18.20 -3.34
CA PRO A 36 -20.17 19.52 -3.70
C PRO A 36 -19.50 19.54 -5.07
N SER A 37 -18.73 18.50 -5.42
CA SER A 37 -18.16 18.36 -6.76
C SER A 37 -19.25 18.34 -7.84
N LEU A 38 -20.29 17.54 -7.65
CA LEU A 38 -21.39 17.43 -8.60
C LEU A 38 -22.13 18.75 -8.77
N LEU A 39 -22.41 19.46 -7.66
CA LEU A 39 -23.06 20.78 -7.70
C LEU A 39 -22.18 21.80 -8.43
N ASN A 40 -20.88 21.86 -8.13
CA ASN A 40 -19.96 22.77 -8.81
C ASN A 40 -19.88 22.49 -10.32
N ILE A 41 -19.75 21.22 -10.73
CA ILE A 41 -19.73 20.82 -12.15
C ILE A 41 -21.05 21.20 -12.83
N THR A 42 -22.18 20.98 -12.16
CA THR A 42 -23.50 21.33 -12.68
C THR A 42 -23.62 22.85 -12.86
N GLU A 43 -23.19 23.62 -11.86
CA GLU A 43 -23.20 25.08 -11.90
C GLU A 43 -22.34 25.61 -13.06
N MET A 44 -21.09 25.16 -13.15
CA MET A 44 -20.17 25.54 -14.22
C MET A 44 -20.74 25.23 -15.61
N THR A 45 -21.25 24.01 -15.80
CA THR A 45 -21.86 23.58 -17.07
C THR A 45 -23.10 24.41 -17.43
N CYS A 46 -23.85 24.87 -16.42
CA CYS A 46 -25.06 25.65 -16.66
C CYS A 46 -24.79 27.14 -16.92
N LEU A 47 -23.71 27.71 -16.38
CA LEU A 47 -23.36 29.14 -16.55
C LEU A 47 -22.87 29.48 -17.96
N GLN A 48 -22.37 28.50 -18.73
CA GLN A 48 -21.88 28.69 -20.11
C GLN A 48 -20.91 29.87 -20.27
N THR A 49 -20.01 30.05 -19.32
CA THR A 49 -19.14 31.23 -19.29
C THR A 49 -18.12 31.16 -20.41
N LYS A 50 -18.08 32.17 -21.28
CA LYS A 50 -17.00 32.32 -22.27
C LYS A 50 -15.73 32.80 -21.58
N LEU A 51 -14.69 31.96 -21.58
CA LEU A 51 -13.39 32.32 -21.03
C LEU A 51 -12.53 33.04 -22.06
N MET A 52 -11.97 34.19 -21.67
CA MET A 52 -10.87 34.79 -22.40
C MET A 52 -9.61 33.97 -22.16
N ARG A 53 -8.75 33.83 -23.18
CA ARG A 53 -7.50 33.04 -23.11
C ARG A 53 -7.71 31.56 -22.78
N HIS A 54 -8.84 30.99 -23.21
CA HIS A 54 -9.18 29.58 -23.02
C HIS A 54 -8.01 28.64 -23.36
N ASP A 55 -7.38 28.81 -24.52
CA ASP A 55 -6.31 27.91 -24.99
C ASP A 55 -5.04 27.96 -24.12
N GLU A 56 -4.73 29.12 -23.55
CA GLU A 56 -3.61 29.29 -22.64
C GLU A 56 -3.87 28.58 -21.31
N LEU A 57 -5.08 28.77 -20.74
CA LEU A 57 -5.51 28.07 -19.54
C LEU A 57 -5.54 26.55 -19.75
N TYR A 58 -6.03 26.11 -20.91
CA TYR A 58 -6.07 24.72 -21.30
C TYR A 58 -4.67 24.10 -21.38
N LYS A 59 -3.71 24.81 -22.00
CA LYS A 59 -2.32 24.39 -22.08
C LYS A 59 -1.67 24.22 -20.69
N ILE A 60 -1.99 25.11 -19.75
CA ILE A 60 -1.51 25.00 -18.35
C ILE A 60 -2.01 23.69 -17.72
N ILE A 61 -3.30 23.38 -17.86
CA ILE A 61 -3.91 22.16 -17.31
C ILE A 61 -3.23 20.91 -17.88
N LEU A 62 -3.10 20.81 -19.21
CA LEU A 62 -2.46 19.66 -19.85
C LEU A 62 -1.02 19.43 -19.38
N SER A 63 -0.25 20.52 -19.21
CA SER A 63 1.16 20.44 -18.78
C SER A 63 1.36 20.05 -17.31
N SER A 64 0.30 20.06 -16.50
CA SER A 64 0.41 19.86 -15.05
C SER A 64 0.49 18.40 -14.59
N SER A 65 0.12 17.44 -15.47
CA SER A 65 0.05 16.01 -15.13
C SER A 65 1.41 15.30 -15.11
N GLN A 66 2.27 15.55 -16.10
CA GLN A 66 3.55 14.84 -16.25
C GLN A 66 4.49 14.94 -15.02
N PRO A 67 4.70 16.12 -14.41
CA PRO A 67 5.61 16.24 -13.27
C PRO A 67 5.17 15.42 -12.05
N VAL A 68 3.88 15.07 -11.96
CA VAL A 68 3.33 14.32 -10.82
C VAL A 68 3.73 12.86 -10.86
N ALA A 69 3.66 12.23 -12.04
CA ALA A 69 4.09 10.86 -12.24
C ALA A 69 5.59 10.68 -11.89
N ASP A 70 6.42 11.59 -12.39
CA ASP A 70 7.87 11.57 -12.14
C ASP A 70 8.20 11.72 -10.64
N GLU A 71 7.50 12.59 -9.92
CA GLU A 71 7.71 12.76 -8.47
C GLU A 71 7.26 11.52 -7.68
N ILE A 72 6.14 10.89 -8.04
CA ILE A 72 5.68 9.64 -7.40
C ILE A 72 6.75 8.55 -7.54
N LEU A 73 7.19 8.29 -8.77
CA LEU A 73 8.18 7.26 -9.07
C LEU A 73 9.49 7.54 -8.32
N LYS A 74 9.99 8.77 -8.41
CA LYS A 74 11.23 9.19 -7.74
C LYS A 74 11.15 9.05 -6.23
N THR A 75 10.03 9.40 -5.60
CA THR A 75 9.87 9.28 -4.15
C THR A 75 9.79 7.82 -3.70
N LEU A 76 9.07 6.96 -4.42
CA LEU A 76 8.97 5.54 -4.09
C LEU A 76 10.26 4.77 -4.39
N ASP A 77 10.96 5.08 -5.48
CA ASP A 77 12.30 4.55 -5.77
C ASP A 77 13.29 4.99 -4.68
N GLY A 78 13.25 6.27 -4.29
CA GLY A 78 14.07 6.79 -3.19
C GLY A 78 13.79 6.07 -1.87
N PHE A 79 12.53 5.76 -1.56
CA PHE A 79 12.16 4.97 -0.39
C PHE A 79 12.69 3.54 -0.48
N PHE A 80 12.55 2.90 -1.64
CA PHE A 80 13.06 1.55 -1.86
C PHE A 80 14.59 1.47 -1.68
N GLU A 81 15.33 2.38 -2.31
CA GLU A 81 16.80 2.40 -2.28
C GLU A 81 17.36 2.78 -0.90
N ASN A 82 16.73 3.74 -0.20
CA ASN A 82 17.27 4.26 1.06
C ASN A 82 16.73 3.58 2.32
N ILE A 83 15.57 2.93 2.25
CA ILE A 83 14.93 2.31 3.43
C ILE A 83 14.87 0.80 3.25
N ILE A 84 14.24 0.31 2.18
CA ILE A 84 13.95 -1.12 2.02
C ILE A 84 15.21 -1.93 1.72
N ILE A 85 16.03 -1.49 0.77
CA ILE A 85 17.27 -2.19 0.40
C ILE A 85 18.23 -2.35 1.59
N PRO A 86 18.52 -1.32 2.39
CA PRO A 86 19.37 -1.47 3.58
C PRO A 86 18.82 -2.49 4.59
N CYS A 87 17.50 -2.49 4.83
CA CYS A 87 16.86 -3.45 5.73
C CYS A 87 17.02 -4.90 5.25
N ILE A 88 16.94 -5.15 3.94
CA ILE A 88 17.09 -6.48 3.35
C ILE A 88 18.57 -6.86 3.19
N ASN A 89 19.46 -5.90 2.91
CA ASN A 89 20.89 -6.13 2.70
C ASN A 89 21.61 -6.71 3.92
N ILE A 90 21.10 -6.50 5.13
CA ILE A 90 21.62 -7.15 6.33
C ILE A 90 21.67 -8.68 6.18
N ILE A 91 20.72 -9.26 5.43
CA ILE A 91 20.66 -10.69 5.13
C ILE A 91 21.90 -11.13 4.36
N ARG A 92 22.26 -10.34 3.33
CA ARG A 92 23.40 -10.59 2.46
C ARG A 92 24.73 -10.37 3.19
N GLU A 93 24.83 -9.30 3.98
CA GLU A 93 26.05 -8.94 4.70
C GLU A 93 26.41 -9.96 5.78
N LYS A 94 25.40 -10.50 6.48
CA LYS A 94 25.61 -11.44 7.59
C LYS A 94 25.31 -12.89 7.22
N LYS A 95 25.17 -13.21 5.93
CA LYS A 95 24.79 -14.55 5.46
C LYS A 95 25.67 -15.67 6.02
N ASP A 96 26.97 -15.46 6.11
CA ASP A 96 27.92 -16.47 6.60
C ASP A 96 27.71 -16.71 8.10
N THR A 97 27.38 -15.65 8.86
CA THR A 97 27.04 -15.77 10.29
C THR A 97 25.76 -16.58 10.48
N TYR A 98 24.74 -16.35 9.64
CA TYR A 98 23.49 -17.09 9.69
C TYR A 98 23.67 -18.55 9.27
N ALA A 99 24.43 -18.80 8.21
CA ALA A 99 24.78 -20.14 7.75
C ALA A 99 25.55 -20.93 8.81
N ASP A 100 26.54 -20.30 9.45
CA ASP A 100 27.30 -20.93 10.53
C ASP A 100 26.42 -21.25 11.74
N TYR A 101 25.57 -20.32 12.16
CA TYR A 101 24.64 -20.55 13.27
C TYR A 101 23.67 -21.69 12.96
N ALA A 102 22.99 -21.64 11.81
CA ALA A 102 22.05 -22.67 11.39
C ALA A 102 22.73 -24.04 11.29
N SER A 103 23.94 -24.10 10.72
CA SER A 103 24.70 -25.35 10.57
C SER A 103 25.18 -25.93 11.91
N LYS A 104 25.44 -25.09 12.92
CA LYS A 104 25.77 -25.50 14.30
C LYS A 104 24.54 -25.94 15.09
N LYS A 105 23.34 -25.51 14.68
CA LYS A 105 22.08 -25.89 15.30
C LYS A 105 21.64 -27.31 14.92
N VAL A 106 21.85 -27.72 13.67
CA VAL A 106 21.45 -29.04 13.14
C VAL A 106 21.96 -30.24 13.99
N PRO A 107 23.23 -30.27 14.46
CA PRO A 107 23.71 -31.36 15.33
C PRO A 107 22.97 -31.53 16.66
N SER A 108 22.29 -30.50 17.17
CA SER A 108 21.53 -30.59 18.42
C SER A 108 20.38 -31.61 18.35
N TRP A 109 19.96 -31.98 17.13
CA TRP A 109 18.90 -32.97 16.89
C TRP A 109 19.45 -34.41 16.71
N LYS A 110 20.78 -34.62 16.76
CA LYS A 110 21.42 -35.92 16.49
C LYS A 110 20.87 -37.08 17.36
N GLY A 111 20.43 -36.79 18.58
CA GLY A 111 19.85 -37.78 19.49
C GLY A 111 18.41 -38.21 19.17
N TRP A 112 17.75 -37.57 18.20
CA TRP A 112 16.35 -37.87 17.90
C TRP A 112 16.20 -39.18 17.11
N PRO A 113 15.12 -39.94 17.34
CA PRO A 113 14.84 -41.15 16.58
C PRO A 113 14.83 -40.90 15.07
N ASN A 114 15.24 -41.91 14.30
CA ASN A 114 15.28 -41.83 12.84
C ASN A 114 13.91 -41.47 12.24
N GLN A 115 12.83 -42.07 12.77
CA GLN A 115 11.47 -41.79 12.32
C GLN A 115 11.06 -40.35 12.62
N THR A 116 11.47 -39.80 13.76
CA THR A 116 11.23 -38.40 14.11
C THR A 116 11.85 -37.49 13.05
N HIS A 117 13.13 -37.68 12.71
CA HIS A 117 13.77 -36.88 11.66
C HIS A 117 13.04 -36.97 10.32
N LYS A 118 12.61 -38.16 9.90
CA LYS A 118 11.86 -38.35 8.66
C LYS A 118 10.54 -37.58 8.69
N THR A 119 9.80 -37.66 9.80
CA THR A 119 8.53 -36.94 9.97
C THR A 119 8.72 -35.43 9.93
N PHE A 120 9.74 -34.89 10.61
CA PHE A 120 10.04 -33.45 10.51
C PHE A 120 10.38 -33.03 9.08
N CYS A 121 11.16 -33.83 8.33
CA CYS A 121 11.44 -33.54 6.92
C CYS A 121 10.17 -33.62 6.04
N LEU A 122 9.24 -34.52 6.35
CA LEU A 122 7.96 -34.64 5.64
C LEU A 122 7.09 -33.39 5.82
N HIS A 123 7.17 -32.77 6.99
CA HIS A 123 6.44 -31.55 7.35
C HIS A 123 7.32 -30.30 7.30
N MET A 124 8.30 -30.28 6.40
CA MET A 124 9.15 -29.10 6.12
C MET A 124 9.81 -28.46 7.35
N GLY A 125 10.10 -29.25 8.38
CA GLY A 125 10.79 -28.80 9.61
C GLY A 125 9.89 -28.27 10.72
N ASN A 126 8.58 -28.14 10.53
CA ASN A 126 7.64 -27.68 11.56
C ASN A 126 6.61 -28.78 11.88
N TRP A 127 6.81 -29.49 12.99
CA TRP A 127 5.93 -30.59 13.38
C TRP A 127 5.99 -30.91 14.87
N SER A 128 5.08 -31.77 15.33
CA SER A 128 5.08 -32.30 16.68
C SER A 128 5.08 -33.84 16.69
N THR A 129 5.97 -34.45 17.48
CA THR A 129 5.93 -35.90 17.71
C THR A 129 5.85 -36.21 19.19
N LYS A 130 5.30 -37.39 19.55
CA LYS A 130 5.17 -37.81 20.95
C LYS A 130 6.48 -37.82 21.75
N LYS A 131 7.62 -38.04 21.09
CA LYS A 131 8.92 -38.22 21.75
C LYS A 131 9.68 -36.91 21.97
N VAL A 132 9.56 -35.94 21.06
CA VAL A 132 10.31 -34.67 21.14
C VAL A 132 9.41 -33.44 21.29
N GLY A 133 8.09 -33.58 21.17
CA GLY A 133 7.16 -32.46 21.22
C GLY A 133 7.12 -31.64 19.93
N LYS A 134 6.55 -30.43 20.01
CA LYS A 134 6.45 -29.46 18.91
C LYS A 134 7.78 -28.71 18.77
N HIS A 135 8.34 -28.73 17.57
CA HIS A 135 9.53 -27.95 17.22
C HIS A 135 9.36 -27.31 15.84
N ASP A 136 10.06 -26.21 15.63
CA ASP A 136 10.21 -25.56 14.34
C ASP A 136 11.70 -25.40 14.03
N TRP A 137 12.22 -26.32 13.21
CA TRP A 137 13.62 -26.30 12.79
C TRP A 137 13.97 -25.03 12.04
N ASN A 138 13.05 -24.49 11.24
CA ASN A 138 13.30 -23.30 10.43
C ASN A 138 13.44 -22.08 11.34
N LYS A 139 12.51 -21.91 12.30
CA LYS A 139 12.60 -20.84 13.30
C LYS A 139 13.89 -20.92 14.12
N GLU A 140 14.25 -22.13 14.55
CA GLU A 140 15.48 -22.37 15.30
C GLU A 140 16.75 -22.06 14.47
N MET A 141 16.76 -22.33 13.16
CA MET A 141 17.88 -22.00 12.27
C MET A 141 17.93 -20.50 11.92
N LEU A 142 16.77 -19.84 11.79
CA LEU A 142 16.64 -18.42 11.42
C LEU A 142 16.76 -17.45 12.60
N ALA A 143 16.80 -17.93 13.85
CA ALA A 143 16.81 -17.10 15.05
C ALA A 143 17.73 -15.85 15.02
N PRO A 144 19.00 -15.90 14.56
CA PRO A 144 19.83 -14.70 14.44
C PRO A 144 19.35 -13.73 13.35
N LEU A 145 18.86 -14.25 12.21
CA LEU A 145 18.33 -13.45 11.12
C LEU A 145 17.05 -12.74 11.55
N ILE A 146 16.11 -13.47 12.19
CA ILE A 146 14.85 -12.91 12.68
C ILE A 146 15.12 -11.70 13.59
N ARG A 147 16.03 -11.84 14.55
CA ARG A 147 16.38 -10.74 15.47
C ARG A 147 16.99 -9.52 14.76
N ASP A 148 17.79 -9.75 13.73
CA ASP A 148 18.41 -8.66 12.96
C ASP A 148 17.37 -7.94 12.09
N VAL A 149 16.46 -8.70 11.47
CA VAL A 149 15.36 -8.16 10.65
C VAL A 149 14.35 -7.41 11.52
N GLU A 150 13.91 -7.98 12.64
CA GLU A 150 13.01 -7.33 13.60
C GLU A 150 13.58 -6.00 14.12
N ARG A 151 14.90 -5.94 14.34
CA ARG A 151 15.59 -4.70 14.70
C ARG A 151 15.59 -3.69 13.55
N GLY A 152 15.77 -4.14 12.32
CA GLY A 152 15.70 -3.27 11.14
C GLY A 152 14.31 -2.65 10.94
N ILE A 153 13.25 -3.38 11.31
CA ILE A 153 11.84 -2.95 11.19
C ILE A 153 11.47 -1.86 12.20
N SER A 154 12.22 -1.65 13.29
CA SER A 154 11.79 -0.71 14.34
C SER A 154 11.66 0.74 13.87
N GLY A 155 12.43 1.15 12.84
CA GLY A 155 12.35 2.50 12.25
C GLY A 155 11.35 2.61 11.09
N TRP A 156 10.57 1.56 10.83
CA TRP A 156 9.83 1.45 9.60
C TRP A 156 8.52 2.26 9.59
N PHE A 157 7.83 2.33 10.73
CA PHE A 157 6.65 3.20 10.87
C PHE A 157 7.02 4.67 10.61
N ASP A 158 8.11 5.15 11.21
CA ASP A 158 8.60 6.53 11.00
C ASP A 158 8.97 6.78 9.53
N ALA A 159 9.57 5.79 8.86
CA ALA A 159 9.90 5.88 7.44
C ALA A 159 8.65 5.94 6.55
N PHE A 160 7.59 5.22 6.91
CA PHE A 160 6.30 5.28 6.20
C PHE A 160 5.55 6.57 6.45
N ASP A 161 5.56 7.10 7.66
CA ASP A 161 4.99 8.42 7.96
C ASP A 161 5.73 9.52 7.18
N THR A 162 7.05 9.40 7.08
CA THR A 162 7.88 10.31 6.26
C THR A 162 7.56 10.17 4.78
N LEU A 163 7.43 8.95 4.26
CA LEU A 163 7.04 8.68 2.87
C LEU A 163 5.66 9.28 2.57
N SER A 164 4.68 8.99 3.42
CA SER A 164 3.30 9.47 3.30
C SER A 164 3.25 10.99 3.27
N THR A 165 3.94 11.64 4.21
CA THR A 165 3.99 13.10 4.27
C THR A 165 4.67 13.69 3.05
N THR A 166 5.81 13.14 2.65
CA THR A 166 6.57 13.62 1.48
C THR A 166 5.76 13.52 0.20
N LEU A 167 5.16 12.36 -0.08
CA LEU A 167 4.30 12.16 -1.26
C LEU A 167 3.10 13.11 -1.22
N LEU A 168 2.41 13.21 -0.09
CA LEU A 168 1.25 14.09 0.07
C LEU A 168 1.61 15.55 -0.21
N ASP A 169 2.74 16.02 0.31
CA ASP A 169 3.23 17.38 0.10
C ASP A 169 3.53 17.62 -1.38
N LYS A 170 4.18 16.67 -2.07
CA LYS A 170 4.49 16.76 -3.51
C LYS A 170 3.24 16.82 -4.38
N LEU A 171 2.25 15.98 -4.09
CA LEU A 171 0.96 15.99 -4.79
C LEU A 171 0.21 17.31 -4.54
N SER A 172 0.17 17.74 -3.27
CA SER A 172 -0.44 19.00 -2.85
C SER A 172 0.22 20.22 -3.53
N MET A 173 1.55 20.25 -3.57
CA MET A 173 2.32 21.32 -4.23
C MET A 173 2.02 21.37 -5.73
N SER A 174 1.85 20.22 -6.38
CA SER A 174 1.55 20.15 -7.82
C SER A 174 0.19 20.76 -8.15
N ILE A 175 -0.84 20.43 -7.36
CA ILE A 175 -2.17 21.03 -7.54
C ILE A 175 -2.17 22.52 -7.16
N ASN A 176 -1.51 22.90 -6.06
CA ASN A 176 -1.41 24.30 -5.66
C ASN A 176 -0.69 25.13 -6.74
N LYS A 177 0.38 24.59 -7.35
CA LYS A 177 1.10 25.21 -8.46
C LYS A 177 0.19 25.37 -9.68
N LEU A 178 -0.59 24.35 -10.03
CA LEU A 178 -1.59 24.43 -11.10
C LEU A 178 -2.59 25.57 -10.82
N ILE A 179 -3.15 25.63 -9.61
CA ILE A 179 -4.09 26.70 -9.21
C ILE A 179 -3.42 28.07 -9.36
N SER A 180 -2.22 28.27 -8.83
CA SER A 180 -1.51 29.56 -8.91
C SER A 180 -1.19 29.96 -10.35
N GLN A 181 -0.81 29.01 -11.21
CA GLN A 181 -0.56 29.28 -12.63
C GLN A 181 -1.84 29.70 -13.36
N LEU A 182 -2.95 29.02 -13.09
CA LEU A 182 -4.25 29.39 -13.65
C LEU A 182 -4.73 30.75 -13.13
N GLU A 183 -4.56 31.05 -11.84
CA GLU A 183 -4.89 32.37 -11.27
C GLU A 183 -4.11 33.50 -11.94
N GLY A 184 -2.81 33.30 -12.18
CA GLY A 184 -1.97 34.27 -12.89
C GLY A 184 -2.37 34.45 -14.36
N ALA A 185 -2.80 33.39 -15.03
CA ALA A 185 -3.19 33.42 -16.45
C ALA A 185 -4.64 33.87 -16.68
N ALA A 186 -5.54 33.73 -15.70
CA ALA A 186 -6.98 33.97 -15.87
C ALA A 186 -7.31 35.42 -16.23
N GLY A 187 -6.51 36.41 -15.80
CA GLY A 187 -6.71 37.82 -16.13
C GLY A 187 -8.16 38.28 -15.89
N PRO A 188 -8.86 38.85 -16.89
CA PRO A 188 -10.27 39.25 -16.76
C PRO A 188 -11.25 38.11 -16.48
N SER A 189 -10.88 36.86 -16.76
CA SER A 189 -11.74 35.68 -16.53
C SER A 189 -11.59 35.07 -15.14
N ARG A 190 -10.91 35.76 -14.20
CA ARG A 190 -10.64 35.26 -12.85
C ARG A 190 -11.90 34.91 -12.07
N ASP A 191 -12.95 35.72 -12.18
CA ASP A 191 -14.21 35.47 -11.47
C ASP A 191 -14.97 34.31 -12.11
N SER A 192 -14.91 34.19 -13.43
CA SER A 192 -15.53 33.13 -14.22
C SER A 192 -14.98 31.74 -13.93
N ILE A 193 -13.72 31.63 -13.49
CA ILE A 193 -13.05 30.34 -13.20
C ILE A 193 -13.06 29.97 -11.71
N GLN A 194 -13.65 30.79 -10.82
CA GLN A 194 -13.64 30.52 -9.37
C GLN A 194 -14.25 29.17 -8.99
N LEU A 195 -15.35 28.77 -9.64
CA LEU A 195 -15.97 27.46 -9.42
C LEU A 195 -15.04 26.31 -9.82
N TYR A 196 -14.23 26.51 -10.87
CA TYR A 196 -13.23 25.53 -11.27
C TYR A 196 -12.09 25.44 -10.24
N PHE A 197 -11.67 26.54 -9.62
CA PHE A 197 -10.72 26.49 -8.50
C PHE A 197 -11.28 25.74 -7.28
N LYS A 198 -12.57 25.92 -6.96
CA LYS A 198 -13.23 25.08 -5.95
C LYS A 198 -13.18 23.60 -6.34
N GLN A 199 -13.44 23.29 -7.61
CA GLN A 199 -13.37 21.93 -8.11
C GLN A 199 -11.97 21.31 -8.03
N LEU A 200 -10.91 22.06 -8.35
CA LEU A 200 -9.52 21.62 -8.18
C LEU A 200 -9.18 21.31 -6.72
N ARG A 201 -9.68 22.13 -5.77
CA ARG A 201 -9.49 21.89 -4.33
C ARG A 201 -10.21 20.61 -3.87
N ILE A 202 -11.42 20.34 -4.36
CA ILE A 202 -12.11 19.08 -4.08
C ILE A 202 -11.33 17.88 -4.65
N GLY A 203 -10.82 18.01 -5.88
CA GLY A 203 -10.00 16.97 -6.49
C GLY A 203 -8.70 16.71 -5.74
N LYS A 204 -8.10 17.75 -5.13
CA LYS A 204 -6.97 17.59 -4.21
C LYS A 204 -7.33 16.72 -3.02
N GLU A 205 -8.46 16.97 -2.35
CA GLU A 205 -8.90 16.14 -1.22
C GLU A 205 -9.14 14.68 -1.63
N LEU A 206 -9.64 14.44 -2.83
CA LEU A 206 -9.80 13.10 -3.38
C LEU A 206 -8.46 12.41 -3.62
N LEU A 207 -7.49 13.14 -4.17
CA LEU A 207 -6.14 12.64 -4.40
C LEU A 207 -5.44 12.32 -3.06
N ASP A 208 -5.60 13.17 -2.05
CA ASP A 208 -5.05 12.97 -0.70
C ASP A 208 -5.58 11.67 -0.07
N GLN A 209 -6.89 11.40 -0.20
CA GLN A 209 -7.51 10.16 0.30
C GLN A 209 -7.00 8.93 -0.45
N THR A 210 -6.88 9.05 -1.77
CA THR A 210 -6.39 7.98 -2.65
C THR A 210 -4.96 7.62 -2.31
N HIS A 211 -4.11 8.64 -2.13
CA HIS A 211 -2.73 8.51 -1.67
C HIS A 211 -2.63 7.78 -0.33
N ARG A 212 -3.37 8.21 0.71
CA ARG A 212 -3.30 7.59 2.04
C ARG A 212 -3.63 6.10 1.98
N ARG A 213 -4.70 5.75 1.26
CA ARG A 213 -5.10 4.35 1.04
C ARG A 213 -3.97 3.55 0.36
N ARG A 214 -3.29 4.13 -0.62
CA ARG A 214 -2.20 3.44 -1.34
C ARG A 214 -0.97 3.24 -0.48
N VAL A 215 -0.58 4.24 0.31
CA VAL A 215 0.53 4.09 1.26
C VAL A 215 0.21 3.04 2.32
N ASP A 216 -1.02 2.99 2.84
CA ASP A 216 -1.45 1.95 3.79
C ASP A 216 -1.37 0.55 3.17
N MET A 217 -1.79 0.39 1.90
CA MET A 217 -1.68 -0.89 1.18
C MET A 217 -0.23 -1.28 0.95
N LEU A 218 0.61 -0.35 0.49
CA LEU A 218 2.04 -0.56 0.32
C LEU A 218 2.71 -1.02 1.62
N HIS A 219 2.37 -0.40 2.75
CA HIS A 219 2.83 -0.79 4.07
C HIS A 219 2.47 -2.24 4.41
N ASN A 220 1.21 -2.63 4.22
CA ASN A 220 0.75 -3.99 4.51
C ASN A 220 1.40 -5.04 3.59
N ASP A 221 1.55 -4.74 2.29
CA ASP A 221 2.16 -5.66 1.33
C ASP A 221 3.64 -5.84 1.61
N LEU A 222 4.36 -4.78 1.99
CA LEU A 222 5.72 -4.92 2.43
C LEU A 222 5.81 -5.69 3.76
N ILE A 223 4.96 -5.42 4.77
CA ILE A 223 4.94 -6.22 6.01
C ILE A 223 4.79 -7.71 5.69
N THR A 224 3.92 -8.04 4.74
CA THR A 224 3.73 -9.43 4.29
C THR A 224 5.03 -10.05 3.77
N ILE A 225 5.87 -9.29 3.06
CA ILE A 225 7.19 -9.75 2.61
C ILE A 225 8.13 -10.00 3.81
N PHE A 226 8.11 -9.16 4.83
CA PHE A 226 8.89 -9.39 6.04
C PHE A 226 8.37 -10.58 6.85
N ASP A 227 7.07 -10.82 6.86
CA ASP A 227 6.49 -12.04 7.41
C ASP A 227 6.97 -13.26 6.62
N HIS A 228 7.07 -13.21 5.29
CA HIS A 228 7.64 -14.31 4.50
C HIS A 228 9.13 -14.56 4.80
N ILE A 229 9.85 -13.58 5.34
CA ILE A 229 11.24 -13.73 5.80
C ILE A 229 11.31 -14.39 7.19
N THR A 230 10.45 -13.99 8.11
CA THR A 230 10.59 -14.31 9.55
C THR A 230 9.61 -15.36 10.06
N ASN A 231 8.40 -15.41 9.51
CA ASN A 231 7.35 -16.34 9.89
C ASN A 231 7.56 -17.69 9.19
N THR A 232 7.73 -18.73 10.00
CA THR A 232 8.01 -20.11 9.58
C THR A 232 6.84 -21.05 9.84
N GLU A 233 5.73 -20.54 10.39
CA GLU A 233 4.51 -21.31 10.60
C GLU A 233 3.79 -21.59 9.28
N ASP A 234 3.79 -20.62 8.36
CA ASP A 234 3.34 -20.83 6.99
C ASP A 234 4.51 -21.29 6.10
N ALA A 235 4.70 -22.61 6.06
CA ALA A 235 5.72 -23.25 5.23
C ALA A 235 5.55 -22.98 3.73
N ALA A 236 4.32 -22.70 3.27
CA ALA A 236 4.04 -22.46 1.86
C ALA A 236 4.54 -21.10 1.42
N GLU A 237 4.50 -20.09 2.29
CA GLU A 237 4.90 -18.72 1.97
C GLU A 237 6.30 -18.33 2.43
N CYS A 238 6.82 -18.95 3.49
CA CYS A 238 8.14 -18.66 4.03
C CYS A 238 9.27 -18.88 3.00
N TYR A 239 10.05 -17.84 2.71
CA TYR A 239 11.13 -17.89 1.73
C TYR A 239 12.23 -18.90 2.10
N PHE A 240 12.59 -19.00 3.38
CA PHE A 240 13.58 -19.97 3.83
C PHE A 240 13.13 -21.42 3.58
N VAL A 241 11.84 -21.71 3.85
CA VAL A 241 11.26 -23.03 3.64
C VAL A 241 11.14 -23.36 2.15
N LYS A 242 10.70 -22.40 1.32
CA LYS A 242 10.71 -22.53 -0.16
C LYS A 242 12.10 -22.92 -0.66
N VAL A 243 13.15 -22.27 -0.16
CA VAL A 243 14.53 -22.56 -0.55
C VAL A 243 15.01 -23.95 -0.09
N LEU A 244 14.57 -24.43 1.08
CA LEU A 244 14.94 -25.75 1.61
C LEU A 244 14.03 -26.90 1.14
N THR A 245 12.92 -26.62 0.46
CA THR A 245 11.90 -27.62 0.07
C THR A 245 12.50 -28.85 -0.61
N THR A 246 13.37 -28.66 -1.60
CA THR A 246 14.04 -29.77 -2.31
C THR A 246 14.98 -30.59 -1.41
N THR A 247 15.57 -29.94 -0.41
CA THR A 247 16.44 -30.59 0.57
C THR A 247 15.60 -31.45 1.53
N TYR A 248 14.47 -30.93 2.01
CA TYR A 248 13.54 -31.71 2.82
C TYR A 248 12.99 -32.93 2.07
N GLN A 249 12.54 -32.76 0.83
CA GLN A 249 12.08 -33.86 -0.02
C GLN A 249 13.16 -34.93 -0.22
N ARG A 250 14.41 -34.53 -0.48
CA ARG A 250 15.54 -35.46 -0.55
C ARG A 250 15.73 -36.21 0.77
N CYS A 251 15.66 -35.51 1.91
CA CYS A 251 15.81 -36.11 3.22
C CYS A 251 14.71 -37.13 3.55
N VAL A 252 13.47 -36.91 3.11
CA VAL A 252 12.35 -37.88 3.29
C VAL A 252 12.67 -39.24 2.65
N ASN A 253 13.34 -39.23 1.50
CA ASN A 253 13.66 -40.43 0.74
C ASN A 253 14.88 -41.22 1.28
N ILE A 254 15.67 -40.62 2.19
CA ILE A 254 16.81 -41.30 2.81
C ILE A 254 16.31 -42.45 3.70
N SER A 255 16.85 -43.65 3.51
CA SER A 255 16.50 -44.87 4.24
C SER A 255 17.76 -45.68 4.58
N GLY A 256 17.64 -46.66 5.48
CA GLY A 256 18.74 -47.54 5.88
C GLY A 256 19.47 -47.12 7.17
N PRO A 257 20.56 -47.84 7.51
CA PRO A 257 21.37 -47.52 8.69
C PRO A 257 21.96 -46.11 8.56
N ASN A 258 22.06 -45.39 9.69
CA ASN A 258 22.55 -44.01 9.77
C ASN A 258 21.72 -42.95 8.99
N ALA A 259 20.48 -43.27 8.60
CA ALA A 259 19.62 -42.34 7.87
C ALA A 259 19.39 -41.00 8.59
N SER A 260 19.31 -40.97 9.92
CA SER A 260 19.21 -39.71 10.69
C SER A 260 20.45 -38.83 10.49
N GLN A 261 21.64 -39.40 10.60
CA GLN A 261 22.91 -38.71 10.37
C GLN A 261 23.06 -38.23 8.92
N GLN A 262 22.59 -39.02 7.96
CA GLN A 262 22.61 -38.62 6.54
C GLN A 262 21.66 -37.45 6.27
N ARG A 263 20.46 -37.41 6.90
CA ARG A 263 19.54 -36.27 6.78
C ARG A 263 20.13 -35.00 7.37
N THR A 264 20.66 -35.06 8.60
CA THR A 264 21.28 -33.89 9.26
C THR A 264 22.49 -33.39 8.47
N SER A 265 23.35 -34.29 7.98
CA SER A 265 24.49 -33.93 7.13
C SER A 265 24.04 -33.30 5.80
N THR A 266 22.94 -33.76 5.23
CA THR A 266 22.37 -33.21 3.98
C THR A 266 21.88 -31.77 4.17
N ILE A 267 21.14 -31.51 5.25
CA ILE A 267 20.68 -30.16 5.61
C ILE A 267 21.89 -29.27 5.90
N GLN A 268 22.84 -29.74 6.72
CA GLN A 268 24.03 -28.98 7.08
C GLN A 268 24.89 -28.61 5.86
N ARG A 269 25.04 -29.53 4.90
CA ARG A 269 25.72 -29.26 3.63
C ARG A 269 24.99 -28.20 2.81
N LYS A 270 23.65 -28.24 2.77
CA LYS A 270 22.86 -27.24 2.04
C LYS A 270 23.03 -25.84 2.65
N LEU A 271 23.04 -25.74 3.97
CA LEU A 271 23.21 -24.46 4.68
C LEU A 271 24.58 -23.81 4.43
N LYS A 272 25.61 -24.60 4.10
CA LYS A 272 26.98 -24.14 3.84
C LYS A 272 27.35 -24.03 2.35
N GLU A 273 26.40 -24.21 1.45
CA GLU A 273 26.67 -24.27 0.01
C GLU A 273 26.98 -22.88 -0.56
N VAL A 274 28.22 -22.60 -0.97
CA VAL A 274 28.65 -21.25 -1.38
C VAL A 274 27.90 -20.68 -2.61
N ALA A 275 27.65 -21.51 -3.63
CA ALA A 275 27.08 -21.03 -4.89
C ALA A 275 25.55 -20.85 -4.87
N GLN A 276 24.86 -21.55 -3.96
CA GLN A 276 23.40 -21.55 -3.85
C GLN A 276 22.97 -21.57 -2.37
N ASP A 277 23.65 -20.76 -1.56
CA ASP A 277 23.39 -20.72 -0.12
C ASP A 277 21.94 -20.25 0.14
N PRO A 278 21.26 -20.82 1.15
CA PRO A 278 19.87 -20.50 1.39
C PRO A 278 19.59 -19.03 1.70
N PHE A 279 20.55 -18.33 2.31
CA PHE A 279 20.39 -16.94 2.75
C PHE A 279 20.53 -15.95 1.59
N SER A 280 21.43 -16.20 0.64
CA SER A 280 21.51 -15.43 -0.61
C SER A 280 20.22 -15.60 -1.42
N LYS A 281 19.68 -16.82 -1.53
CA LYS A 281 18.40 -17.04 -2.23
C LYS A 281 17.23 -16.34 -1.52
N LEU A 282 17.19 -16.42 -0.20
CA LEU A 282 16.19 -15.71 0.60
C LEU A 282 16.29 -14.19 0.39
N PHE A 283 17.50 -13.63 0.39
CA PHE A 283 17.76 -12.22 0.08
C PHE A 283 17.20 -11.83 -1.30
N PHE A 284 17.49 -12.61 -2.35
CA PHE A 284 17.00 -12.31 -3.69
C PHE A 284 15.48 -12.38 -3.78
N LEU A 285 14.84 -13.40 -3.18
CA LEU A 285 13.38 -13.52 -3.15
C LEU A 285 12.73 -12.30 -2.45
N ALA A 286 13.27 -11.87 -1.32
CA ALA A 286 12.77 -10.70 -0.61
C ALA A 286 12.97 -9.41 -1.42
N LEU A 287 14.16 -9.23 -2.00
CA LEU A 287 14.48 -8.05 -2.81
C LEU A 287 13.59 -7.93 -4.05
N GLU A 288 13.39 -9.03 -4.77
CA GLU A 288 12.54 -9.07 -5.96
C GLU A 288 11.07 -8.82 -5.60
N ALA A 289 10.57 -9.46 -4.54
CA ALA A 289 9.20 -9.25 -4.07
C ALA A 289 8.97 -7.79 -3.65
N SER A 290 9.89 -7.20 -2.88
CA SER A 290 9.78 -5.79 -2.46
C SER A 290 9.85 -4.83 -3.64
N ARG A 291 10.70 -5.10 -4.64
CA ARG A 291 10.78 -4.31 -5.86
C ARG A 291 9.46 -4.34 -6.63
N GLU A 292 8.85 -5.51 -6.80
CA GLU A 292 7.57 -5.59 -7.51
C GLU A 292 6.42 -4.94 -6.74
N VAL A 293 6.39 -5.07 -5.41
CA VAL A 293 5.40 -4.36 -4.59
C VAL A 293 5.53 -2.83 -4.78
N ILE A 294 6.75 -2.28 -4.68
CA ILE A 294 7.00 -0.85 -4.88
C ILE A 294 6.57 -0.41 -6.28
N LYS A 295 7.00 -1.14 -7.31
CA LYS A 295 6.68 -0.85 -8.70
C LYS A 295 5.17 -0.86 -8.95
N THR A 296 4.47 -1.90 -8.47
CA THR A 296 3.01 -2.02 -8.59
C THR A 296 2.32 -0.83 -7.96
N HIS A 297 2.67 -0.47 -6.71
CA HIS A 297 2.05 0.68 -6.04
C HIS A 297 2.39 2.01 -6.70
N ALA A 298 3.59 2.17 -7.25
CA ALA A 298 3.98 3.36 -7.99
C ALA A 298 3.18 3.52 -9.28
N GLU A 299 3.02 2.45 -10.06
CA GLU A 299 2.20 2.42 -11.27
C GLU A 299 0.72 2.71 -10.96
N GLU A 300 0.19 2.10 -9.90
CA GLU A 300 -1.21 2.31 -9.50
C GLU A 300 -1.48 3.74 -9.02
N LEU A 301 -0.60 4.29 -8.17
CA LEU A 301 -0.73 5.66 -7.67
C LEU A 301 -0.57 6.68 -8.80
N THR A 302 0.37 6.43 -9.73
CA THR A 302 0.55 7.26 -10.94
C THR A 302 -0.72 7.28 -11.77
N ARG A 303 -1.27 6.10 -12.08
CA ARG A 303 -2.53 5.97 -12.83
C ARG A 303 -3.70 6.68 -12.13
N GLU A 304 -3.80 6.56 -10.81
CA GLU A 304 -4.85 7.21 -10.01
C GLU A 304 -4.69 8.75 -10.00
N ALA A 305 -3.45 9.25 -9.91
CA ALA A 305 -3.15 10.66 -10.02
C ALA A 305 -3.47 11.19 -11.43
N GLU A 306 -3.00 10.53 -12.49
CA GLU A 306 -3.29 10.88 -13.88
C GLU A 306 -4.78 10.90 -14.17
N ALA A 307 -5.55 9.94 -13.64
CA ALA A 307 -7.00 9.93 -13.76
C ALA A 307 -7.64 11.18 -13.13
N THR A 308 -7.09 11.66 -12.02
CA THR A 308 -7.54 12.90 -11.36
C THR A 308 -7.23 14.12 -12.23
N PHE A 309 -6.02 14.23 -12.79
CA PHE A 309 -5.66 15.32 -13.70
C PHE A 309 -6.45 15.29 -15.01
N LYS A 310 -6.71 14.10 -15.55
CA LYS A 310 -7.59 13.91 -16.71
C LYS A 310 -9.03 14.34 -16.39
N HIS A 311 -9.50 14.10 -15.18
CA HIS A 311 -10.80 14.60 -14.74
C HIS A 311 -10.83 16.14 -14.68
N PHE A 312 -9.74 16.80 -14.27
CA PHE A 312 -9.62 18.26 -14.33
C PHE A 312 -9.71 18.78 -15.76
N ASP A 313 -8.92 18.21 -16.67
CA ASP A 313 -8.95 18.51 -18.10
C ASP A 313 -10.36 18.39 -18.71
N GLN A 314 -11.01 17.24 -18.50
CA GLN A 314 -12.36 17.00 -18.98
C GLN A 314 -13.38 17.97 -18.39
N THR A 315 -13.29 18.24 -17.09
CA THR A 315 -14.20 19.16 -16.40
C THR A 315 -14.04 20.58 -16.94
N PHE A 316 -12.81 21.03 -17.16
CA PHE A 316 -12.54 22.33 -17.75
C PHE A 316 -13.14 22.44 -19.16
N PHE A 317 -12.82 21.47 -20.02
CA PHE A 317 -13.27 21.47 -21.42
C PHE A 317 -14.80 21.45 -21.54
N LEU A 318 -15.48 20.63 -20.72
CA LEU A 318 -16.94 20.54 -20.75
C LEU A 318 -17.63 21.79 -20.18
N SER A 319 -17.01 22.44 -19.20
CA SER A 319 -17.62 23.58 -18.49
C SER A 319 -17.55 24.90 -19.26
N PHE A 320 -16.55 25.07 -20.13
CA PHE A 320 -16.25 26.37 -20.76
C PHE A 320 -16.35 26.36 -22.29
N LYS A 321 -17.24 25.54 -22.86
CA LYS A 321 -17.45 25.46 -24.31
C LYS A 321 -17.81 26.81 -24.93
N THR A 322 -17.27 27.10 -26.11
CA THR A 322 -17.27 28.45 -26.68
C THR A 322 -18.47 28.81 -27.55
N ASP A 323 -19.22 27.88 -28.15
CA ASP A 323 -20.47 28.18 -28.87
C ASP A 323 -21.27 26.88 -29.16
N GLU A 324 -22.35 26.63 -28.43
CA GLU A 324 -23.38 25.65 -28.83
C GLU A 324 -24.69 26.40 -29.09
N SER A 325 -25.30 26.19 -30.27
CA SER A 325 -26.63 26.71 -30.57
C SER A 325 -27.67 25.95 -29.73
N ASP A 326 -27.87 26.39 -28.50
CA ASP A 326 -28.71 25.64 -27.57
C ASP A 326 -30.18 25.61 -27.99
N LYS A 327 -30.72 24.39 -28.02
CA LYS A 327 -32.15 24.15 -28.17
C LYS A 327 -32.91 24.80 -27.01
N PRO A 328 -34.13 25.32 -27.22
CA PRO A 328 -34.93 25.96 -26.16
C PRO A 328 -35.09 25.11 -24.89
N GLY A 329 -35.28 23.79 -25.04
CA GLY A 329 -35.38 22.87 -23.90
C GLY A 329 -34.11 22.80 -23.03
N SER A 330 -32.92 22.87 -23.64
CA SER A 330 -31.64 22.89 -22.92
C SER A 330 -31.50 24.16 -22.08
N LYS A 331 -31.93 25.31 -22.61
CA LYS A 331 -31.94 26.59 -21.89
C LYS A 331 -32.85 26.54 -20.66
N GLN A 332 -34.05 25.96 -20.82
CA GLN A 332 -35.00 25.81 -19.71
C GLN A 332 -34.44 24.90 -18.61
N LEU A 333 -33.87 23.75 -18.98
CA LEU A 333 -33.27 22.81 -18.02
C LEU A 333 -32.12 23.46 -17.25
N ARG A 334 -31.21 24.17 -17.92
CA ARG A 334 -30.10 24.88 -17.25
C ARG A 334 -30.60 25.91 -16.26
N LYS A 335 -31.62 26.70 -16.63
CA LYS A 335 -32.22 27.69 -15.73
C LYS A 335 -32.79 27.01 -14.48
N MET A 336 -33.57 25.93 -14.66
CA MET A 336 -34.13 25.17 -13.53
C MET A 336 -33.04 24.62 -12.60
N LEU A 337 -31.94 24.11 -13.16
CA LEU A 337 -30.82 23.60 -12.37
C LEU A 337 -30.11 24.72 -11.62
N LEU A 338 -29.79 25.85 -12.27
CA LEU A 338 -29.17 27.01 -11.63
C LEU A 338 -30.01 27.56 -10.48
N ASP A 339 -31.32 27.68 -10.68
CA ASP A 339 -32.25 28.15 -9.64
C ASP A 339 -32.31 27.19 -8.44
N SER A 340 -32.01 25.89 -8.64
CA SER A 340 -32.07 24.86 -7.60
C SER A 340 -30.75 24.64 -6.84
N ILE A 341 -29.60 24.96 -7.44
CA ILE A 341 -28.27 24.72 -6.86
C ILE A 341 -28.08 25.36 -5.48
N PRO A 342 -28.47 26.63 -5.23
CA PRO A 342 -28.33 27.24 -3.91
C PRO A 342 -29.09 26.48 -2.81
N HIS A 343 -30.26 25.94 -3.14
CA HIS A 343 -31.06 25.14 -2.21
C HIS A 343 -30.40 23.80 -1.88
N PHE A 344 -29.81 23.13 -2.88
CA PHE A 344 -29.04 21.91 -2.65
C PHE A 344 -27.78 22.17 -1.84
N GLY A 345 -27.07 23.28 -2.11
CA GLY A 345 -25.90 23.71 -1.33
C GLY A 345 -26.25 23.94 0.14
N ALA A 346 -27.31 24.71 0.41
CA ALA A 346 -27.77 24.97 1.78
C ALA A 346 -28.09 23.67 2.55
N ARG A 347 -28.72 22.69 1.90
CA ARG A 347 -29.00 21.37 2.51
C ARG A 347 -27.76 20.54 2.80
N LEU A 348 -26.67 20.72 2.06
CA LEU A 348 -25.40 20.04 2.35
C LEU A 348 -24.66 20.66 3.54
N ASP A 349 -24.80 21.98 3.69
CA ASP A 349 -24.21 22.75 4.78
C ASP A 349 -25.01 22.68 6.09
N GLU A 350 -26.29 22.29 6.03
CA GLU A 350 -27.10 21.98 7.21
C GLU A 350 -26.37 20.94 8.07
N ARG A 351 -25.96 21.36 9.27
CA ARG A 351 -25.19 20.52 10.18
C ARG A 351 -26.01 19.29 10.58
N VAL A 352 -25.42 18.12 10.38
CA VAL A 352 -25.91 16.86 10.94
C VAL A 352 -25.44 16.77 12.40
N ASP A 353 -25.84 17.73 13.24
CA ASP A 353 -25.41 17.87 14.64
C ASP A 353 -26.04 16.82 15.59
N GLY A 354 -26.57 15.71 15.05
CA GLY A 354 -27.27 14.67 15.82
C GLY A 354 -26.77 13.24 15.66
N LEU A 355 -25.68 13.00 14.91
CA LEU A 355 -25.18 11.63 14.65
C LEU A 355 -23.81 11.31 15.29
N THR A 356 -23.26 12.22 16.10
CA THR A 356 -21.95 12.06 16.77
C THR A 356 -22.04 12.04 18.30
N THR A 357 -23.08 11.41 18.85
CA THR A 357 -23.11 11.00 20.28
C THR A 357 -22.84 9.52 20.41
#